data_AF-A0ABD5T4S0-F1
#
_entry.id   AF-A0ABD5T4S0-F1
#
_cell.length_a   1.000
_cell.length_b   1.000
_cell.length_c   1.000
_cell.angle_alpha   90.00
_cell.angle_beta   90.00
_cell.angle_gamma   90.00
#
_symmetry.space_group_name_H-M   'P 1'
#
loop_
_entity.id
_entity.type
_entity.pdbx_description
1 polymer ?
#
loop_
_entity_poly.entity_id
_entity_poly.type
_entity_poly.pdbx_seq_one_letter_code
_entity_poly.pdbx_strand_id
1 'polypeptide(L)' 'GPQTRRRLLRRFGSVESIREASREDLTDVDGVGDATAETLRTKL' A
#
# COMPACT_ATOMS: atom_id res chain seq x y z
N GLY A 1 -4.50 4.97 7.54
CA GLY A 1 -4.03 5.69 8.74
C GLY A 1 -2.62 5.25 9.15
N PRO A 2 -2.10 5.70 10.32
CA PRO A 2 -0.72 5.39 10.76
C PRO A 2 -0.41 3.88 10.83
N GLN A 3 -1.39 3.08 11.27
CA GLN A 3 -1.27 1.62 11.33
C GLN A 3 -1.11 0.99 9.93
N THR A 4 -1.97 1.37 8.97
CA THR A 4 -1.88 0.93 7.57
C THR A 4 -0.51 1.27 6.98
N ARG A 5 -0.03 2.50 7.21
CA ARG A 5 1.28 2.94 6.71
C ARG A 5 2.41 2.11 7.30
N ARG A 6 2.35 1.76 8.58
CA ARG A 6 3.33 0.88 9.23
C ARG A 6 3.28 -0.56 8.69
N ARG A 7 2.10 -1.10 8.39
CA ARG A 7 1.98 -2.42 7.74
C ARG A 7 2.55 -2.43 6.32
N LEU A 8 2.23 -1.39 5.53
CA LEU A 8 2.76 -1.22 4.18
C LEU A 8 4.30 -1.11 4.20
N LEU A 9 4.86 -0.23 5.03
CA LEU A 9 6.32 -0.10 5.13
C LEU A 9 6.99 -1.39 5.63
N ARG A 10 6.33 -2.15 6.51
CA ARG A 10 6.86 -3.45 6.95
C ARG A 10 6.90 -4.49 5.82
N ARG A 11 5.92 -4.48 4.91
CA ARG A 11 5.85 -5.46 3.80
C ARG A 11 6.72 -5.06 2.60
N PHE A 12 6.72 -3.79 2.24
CA PHE A 12 7.33 -3.30 1.01
C PHE A 12 8.68 -2.59 1.23
N GLY A 13 9.05 -2.27 2.48
CA GLY A 13 10.35 -1.72 2.84
C GLY A 13 10.53 -0.23 2.55
N SER A 14 9.92 0.30 1.49
CA SER A 14 10.02 1.72 1.11
C SER A 14 8.73 2.26 0.50
N VAL A 15 8.61 3.58 0.40
CA VAL A 15 7.48 4.23 -0.29
C VAL A 15 7.53 4.00 -1.80
N GLU A 16 8.74 3.98 -2.37
CA GLU A 16 8.93 3.70 -3.80
C GLU A 16 8.42 2.30 -4.14
N SER A 17 8.78 1.30 -3.34
CA SER A 17 8.28 -0.08 -3.52
C SER A 17 6.76 -0.21 -3.33
N ILE A 18 6.13 0.62 -2.49
CA ILE A 18 4.66 0.69 -2.37
C ILE A 18 4.04 1.24 -3.66
N ARG A 19 4.67 2.23 -4.28
CA ARG A 19 4.20 2.86 -5.52
C ARG A 19 4.30 1.92 -6.72
N GLU A 20 5.31 1.07 -6.75
CA GLU A 20 5.52 0.06 -7.79
C GLU A 20 4.72 -1.24 -7.58
N ALA A 21 4.20 -1.48 -6.38
CA ALA A 21 3.43 -2.67 -6.05
C ALA A 21 2.15 -2.79 -6.90
N SER A 22 1.77 -4.03 -7.22
CA SER A 22 0.52 -4.30 -7.92
C SER A 22 -0.69 -3.98 -7.02
N ARG A 23 -1.87 -3.83 -7.62
CA ARG A 23 -3.09 -3.63 -6.83
C ARG A 23 -3.33 -4.82 -5.89
N GLU A 24 -3.14 -6.04 -6.41
CA GLU A 24 -3.34 -7.28 -5.69
C GLU A 24 -2.42 -7.36 -4.46
N ASP A 25 -1.14 -7.03 -4.63
CA ASP A 25 -0.17 -6.99 -3.52
C ASP A 25 -0.56 -5.98 -2.44
N LEU A 26 -1.08 -4.81 -2.84
CA LEU A 26 -1.50 -3.78 -1.92
C LEU A 26 -2.74 -4.22 -1.13
N THR A 27 -3.70 -4.87 -1.79
CA THR A 27 -4.94 -5.35 -1.15
C THR A 27 -4.72 -6.55 -0.21
N ASP A 28 -3.60 -7.26 -0.34
CA ASP A 28 -3.19 -8.32 0.60
C ASP A 28 -2.78 -7.76 1.99
N VAL A 29 -2.67 -6.43 2.12
CA VAL A 29 -2.37 -5.79 3.40
C VAL A 29 -3.65 -5.46 4.17
N ASP A 30 -3.76 -6.00 5.39
CA ASP A 30 -4.90 -5.73 6.29
C ASP A 30 -5.23 -4.24 6.43
N GLY A 31 -6.46 -3.90 6.03
CA GLY A 31 -6.98 -2.54 6.04
C GLY A 31 -6.66 -1.71 4.79
N VAL A 32 -6.21 -2.36 3.71
CA VAL A 32 -6.08 -1.79 2.37
C VAL A 32 -7.09 -2.48 1.44
N GLY A 33 -8.16 -1.79 1.10
CA GLY A 33 -9.08 -2.22 0.05
C GLY A 33 -8.75 -1.58 -1.30
N ASP A 34 -9.46 -1.98 -2.36
CA ASP A 34 -9.28 -1.49 -3.73
C ASP A 34 -9.15 0.04 -3.85
N ALA A 35 -10.06 0.79 -3.22
CA ALA A 35 -10.04 2.25 -3.29
C ALA A 35 -8.78 2.85 -2.66
N THR A 36 -8.26 2.22 -1.60
CA THR A 36 -7.01 2.64 -0.95
C THR A 36 -5.82 2.26 -1.84
N ALA A 37 -5.79 1.04 -2.37
CA ALA A 37 -4.73 0.58 -3.28
C ALA A 37 -4.59 1.50 -4.51
N GLU A 38 -5.72 1.88 -5.12
CA GLU A 38 -5.72 2.83 -6.25
C GLU A 38 -5.24 4.23 -5.87
N THR A 39 -5.67 4.72 -4.70
CA THR A 39 -5.19 6.01 -4.20
C THR A 39 -3.68 5.99 -3.99
N LEU A 40 -3.13 4.89 -3.46
CA LEU A 40 -1.69 4.73 -3.24
C LEU A 40 -0.92 4.73 -4.57
N ARG A 41 -1.43 4.04 -5.60
CA ARG A 41 -0.78 4.00 -6.93
C ARG A 41 -0.85 5.31 -7.70
N THR A 42 -1.88 6.12 -7.47
CA THR A 42 -2.11 7.36 -8.23
C THR A 42 -1.59 8.62 -7.55
N LYS A 43 -1.46 8.63 -6.21
CA LYS A 43 -1.18 9.86 -5.43
C LYS A 43 0.15 9.87 -4.67
N LEU A 44 0.77 8.72 -4.41
CA LEU A 44 2.16 8.64 -3.94
C LEU A 44 3.09 8.78 -5.10
#